data_AF-A0A1T3C9L6-F1
#
_entry.id   AF-A0A1T3C9L6-F1
#
_cell.length_a   1.000
_cell.length_b   1.000
_cell.length_c   1.000
_cell.angle_alpha   90.00
_cell.angle_beta   90.00
_cell.angle_gamma   90.00
#
_symmetry.space_group_name_H-M   'P 1'
#
loop_
_entity.id
_entity.type
_entity.pdbx_description
1 polymer ?
#
loop_
_entity_poly.entity_id
_entity_poly.type
_entity_poly.pdbx_seq_one_letter_code
_entity_poly.pdbx_strand_id
1 'polypeptide(L)'
;MSDTSITSPSGSEKGRYDSKKIVNPNLSDEATGETGEEFREDAERAIAAAGEHKFNRLGWKRLTVVLIVEAIALGSLSLPSAFATLGMVAGTICSVGLGLLAIYTSDLVGMVKIKFPEVAHYADAARLVAGRFGYELVGAMFALQLILLIGSHCLTGAIALLNISDNAICSLGFAAISAVILWLLALPPSFTEMAILGYIDFASIIIAIGITMIATGIKASHDGGLSAVPWSAWPKEDLTFVDAFIAITNIVFAYSFSICQFSFMDEMHTPKDYKKSIWALGLIEIAIYTITGAVIYAFVGPDVKSPALLSAGPLISKVAFGIGLPVIFISGSINGTVVGRFIFSRAFKNSIIRYINTPRAYIIWASMLAVLTVIAWVIAEAIPFFSDLLAISSSLFISGFTYYFPAIFWFMLLKEGSMFERKNLVHLILSSLSMIVGLVVLVAGTYASAVDIKNQYRDGSVRSPFTCAPLA
;
A
#
# COMPACT_ATOMS: atom_id res chain seq x y z
N MET A 1 -63.53 -33.43 -23.38
CA MET A 1 -63.50 -34.80 -22.82
C MET A 1 -62.19 -35.39 -23.27
N SER A 2 -61.17 -35.65 -22.47
CA SER A 2 -60.92 -35.81 -21.03
C SER A 2 -59.37 -35.65 -20.94
N ASP A 3 -58.63 -35.36 -19.88
CA ASP A 3 -58.84 -35.59 -18.46
C ASP A 3 -57.73 -34.86 -17.64
N THR A 4 -58.13 -34.44 -16.45
CA THR A 4 -57.45 -34.36 -15.14
C THR A 4 -56.05 -33.74 -14.91
N SER A 5 -56.11 -32.78 -13.97
CA SER A 5 -55.09 -32.21 -13.09
C SER A 5 -54.38 -33.21 -12.16
N ILE A 6 -53.10 -32.96 -11.84
CA ILE A 6 -52.45 -33.47 -10.62
C ILE A 6 -51.62 -32.36 -9.94
N THR A 7 -51.92 -32.16 -8.66
CA THR A 7 -51.29 -31.31 -7.65
C THR A 7 -49.99 -31.92 -7.08
N SER A 8 -49.07 -31.06 -6.63
CA SER A 8 -47.85 -31.36 -5.85
C SER A 8 -48.14 -31.98 -4.46
N PRO A 9 -47.13 -32.59 -3.77
CA PRO A 9 -46.44 -31.81 -2.72
C PRO A 9 -44.95 -32.17 -2.42
N SER A 10 -44.22 -31.14 -1.98
CA SER A 10 -43.19 -31.07 -0.91
C SER A 10 -42.06 -32.12 -0.78
N GLY A 11 -40.82 -31.62 -0.66
CA GLY A 11 -39.73 -32.36 -0.01
C GLY A 11 -38.35 -31.77 -0.29
N SER A 12 -37.94 -30.76 0.48
CA SER A 12 -36.57 -30.22 0.47
C SER A 12 -35.64 -31.09 1.32
N GLU A 13 -34.71 -31.82 0.71
CA GLU A 13 -33.55 -32.37 1.43
C GLU A 13 -32.30 -31.54 1.14
N LYS A 14 -31.93 -30.70 2.11
CA LYS A 14 -30.61 -30.08 2.22
C LYS A 14 -29.61 -31.17 2.62
N GLY A 15 -28.76 -31.59 1.70
CA GLY A 15 -27.59 -32.43 1.99
C GLY A 15 -26.60 -31.69 2.89
N ARG A 16 -26.58 -32.04 4.17
CA ARG A 16 -25.60 -31.58 5.18
C ARG A 16 -24.31 -32.36 4.97
N TYR A 17 -23.25 -31.69 4.51
CA TYR A 17 -21.90 -32.27 4.43
C TYR A 17 -21.35 -32.41 5.85
N ASP A 18 -21.19 -33.65 6.31
CA ASP A 18 -20.74 -33.96 7.67
C ASP A 18 -19.20 -34.04 7.72
N SER A 19 -18.58 -33.15 8.49
CA SER A 19 -17.13 -32.86 8.46
C SER A 19 -16.31 -33.76 9.40
N LYS A 20 -16.72 -35.03 9.59
CA LYS A 20 -16.02 -35.98 10.47
C LYS A 20 -15.78 -37.34 9.82
N LYS A 21 -14.80 -37.40 8.92
CA LYS A 21 -14.00 -38.60 8.69
C LYS A 21 -12.53 -38.20 8.55
N ILE A 22 -11.86 -38.07 9.70
CA ILE A 22 -10.40 -38.13 9.76
C ILE A 22 -10.05 -39.61 9.54
N VAL A 23 -9.55 -39.94 8.34
CA VAL A 23 -9.09 -41.28 8.00
C VAL A 23 -7.69 -41.48 8.58
N ASN A 24 -7.53 -42.53 9.38
CA ASN A 24 -6.31 -42.89 10.09
C ASN A 24 -5.32 -43.58 9.11
N PRO A 25 -4.07 -43.11 8.93
CA PRO A 25 -3.21 -43.54 7.83
C PRO A 25 -2.34 -44.76 8.17
N ASN A 26 -2.90 -45.80 8.79
CA ASN A 26 -2.16 -47.02 9.09
C ASN A 26 -3.02 -48.26 8.84
N LEU A 27 -3.02 -48.75 7.60
CA LEU A 27 -3.35 -50.14 7.25
C LEU A 27 -2.66 -50.51 5.92
N SER A 28 -1.49 -51.12 6.09
CA SER A 28 -0.82 -52.16 5.28
C SER A 28 -0.93 -52.18 3.76
N ASP A 29 0.26 -52.18 3.14
CA ASP A 29 0.64 -52.38 1.75
C ASP A 29 -0.01 -53.59 1.05
N GLU A 30 -0.43 -53.38 -0.21
CA GLU A 30 -0.05 -54.13 -1.42
C GLU A 30 -1.11 -53.96 -2.52
N ALA A 31 -1.01 -52.88 -3.31
CA ALA A 31 -1.47 -52.81 -4.69
C ALA A 31 -1.00 -51.51 -5.37
N THR A 32 -0.21 -51.66 -6.44
CA THR A 32 0.05 -50.72 -7.55
C THR A 32 0.64 -49.34 -7.20
N GLY A 33 1.93 -49.15 -7.49
CA GLY A 33 2.63 -47.86 -7.36
C GLY A 33 2.09 -46.71 -8.22
N GLU A 34 1.21 -46.98 -9.18
CA GLU A 34 0.55 -45.94 -10.01
C GLU A 34 -0.66 -45.30 -9.30
N THR A 35 -1.36 -46.04 -8.43
CA THR A 35 -2.58 -45.53 -7.77
C THR A 35 -2.28 -44.64 -6.57
N GLY A 36 -1.12 -44.81 -5.91
CA GLY A 36 -0.71 -43.99 -4.77
C GLY A 36 -0.25 -42.57 -5.15
N GLU A 37 0.32 -42.39 -6.34
CA GLU A 37 0.71 -41.07 -6.87
C GLU A 37 -0.51 -40.29 -7.39
N GLU A 38 -1.42 -40.94 -8.12
CA GLU A 38 -2.70 -40.34 -8.54
C GLU A 38 -3.57 -39.94 -7.34
N PHE A 39 -3.67 -40.78 -6.30
CA PHE A 39 -4.42 -40.43 -5.09
C PHE A 39 -3.80 -39.26 -4.31
N ARG A 40 -2.47 -39.13 -4.33
CA ARG A 40 -1.77 -37.98 -3.75
C ARG A 40 -1.96 -36.72 -4.58
N GLU A 41 -1.90 -36.81 -5.91
CA GLU A 41 -2.20 -35.70 -6.82
C GLU A 41 -3.66 -35.25 -6.67
N ASP A 42 -4.62 -36.16 -6.57
CA ASP A 42 -6.04 -35.84 -6.40
C ASP A 42 -6.35 -35.31 -5.01
N ALA A 43 -5.68 -35.79 -3.96
CA ALA A 43 -5.77 -35.22 -2.62
C ALA A 43 -5.12 -33.82 -2.57
N GLU A 44 -3.98 -33.61 -3.24
CA GLU A 44 -3.34 -32.30 -3.39
C GLU A 44 -4.20 -31.34 -4.23
N ARG A 45 -4.84 -31.82 -5.30
CA ARG A 45 -5.82 -31.07 -6.11
C ARG A 45 -7.09 -30.78 -5.33
N ALA A 46 -7.58 -31.70 -4.49
CA ALA A 46 -8.75 -31.46 -3.64
C ALA A 46 -8.44 -30.48 -2.51
N ILE A 47 -7.23 -30.51 -1.93
CA ILE A 47 -6.75 -29.54 -0.96
C ILE A 47 -6.49 -28.18 -1.64
N ALA A 48 -5.94 -28.17 -2.86
CA ALA A 48 -5.75 -26.98 -3.67
C ALA A 48 -7.08 -26.36 -4.10
N ALA A 49 -8.06 -27.17 -4.52
CA ALA A 49 -9.42 -26.76 -4.86
C ALA A 49 -10.21 -26.30 -3.64
N ALA A 50 -10.05 -26.95 -2.47
CA ALA A 50 -10.59 -26.48 -1.20
C ALA A 50 -9.92 -25.18 -0.73
N GLY A 51 -8.64 -25.00 -1.05
CA GLY A 51 -7.90 -23.75 -0.92
C GLY A 51 -8.46 -22.65 -1.84
N GLU A 52 -8.61 -22.92 -3.14
CA GLU A 52 -9.19 -22.01 -4.15
C GLU A 52 -10.64 -21.62 -3.80
N HIS A 53 -11.46 -22.55 -3.30
CA HIS A 53 -12.81 -22.24 -2.82
C HIS A 53 -12.83 -21.39 -1.56
N LYS A 54 -11.75 -21.41 -0.75
CA LYS A 54 -11.57 -20.51 0.39
C LYS A 54 -11.11 -19.11 -0.06
N PHE A 55 -10.43 -18.99 -1.20
CA PHE A 55 -9.88 -17.74 -1.72
C PHE A 55 -10.78 -16.97 -2.70
N ASN A 56 -11.85 -17.53 -3.27
CA ASN A 56 -12.74 -16.81 -4.21
C ASN A 56 -14.06 -16.30 -3.59
N ARG A 57 -14.01 -15.59 -2.45
CA ARG A 57 -15.23 -15.13 -1.72
C ARG A 57 -15.35 -13.62 -1.57
N LEU A 58 -14.39 -12.84 -2.06
CA LEU A 58 -14.41 -11.39 -1.86
C LEU A 58 -15.33 -10.73 -2.89
N GLY A 59 -16.39 -10.09 -2.39
CA GLY A 59 -17.23 -9.20 -3.19
C GLY A 59 -16.65 -7.80 -3.26
N TRP A 60 -17.01 -7.03 -4.30
CA TRP A 60 -16.46 -5.69 -4.56
C TRP A 60 -16.57 -4.73 -3.36
N LYS A 61 -17.64 -4.80 -2.56
CA LYS A 61 -17.79 -3.95 -1.35
C LYS A 61 -16.73 -4.25 -0.30
N ARG A 62 -16.47 -5.53 -0.04
CA ARG A 62 -15.45 -5.94 0.92
C ARG A 62 -14.07 -5.62 0.39
N LEU A 63 -13.84 -5.80 -0.91
CA LEU A 63 -12.61 -5.37 -1.56
C LEU A 63 -12.38 -3.86 -1.43
N THR A 64 -13.40 -3.02 -1.66
CA THR A 64 -13.28 -1.56 -1.47
C THR A 64 -12.76 -1.24 -0.08
N VAL A 65 -13.30 -1.91 0.93
CA VAL A 65 -12.87 -1.70 2.32
C VAL A 65 -11.42 -2.16 2.52
N VAL A 66 -11.05 -3.35 2.04
CA VAL A 66 -9.67 -3.86 2.12
C VAL A 66 -8.69 -2.89 1.45
N LEU A 67 -9.04 -2.37 0.28
CA LEU A 67 -8.21 -1.40 -0.43
C LEU A 67 -8.11 -0.07 0.32
N ILE A 68 -9.21 0.43 0.91
CA ILE A 68 -9.22 1.67 1.70
C ILE A 68 -8.27 1.54 2.89
N VAL A 69 -8.35 0.40 3.57
CA VAL A 69 -7.52 0.05 4.72
C VAL A 69 -6.04 0.03 4.36
N GLU A 70 -5.69 -0.55 3.21
CA GLU A 70 -4.29 -0.66 2.80
C GLU A 70 -3.74 0.66 2.27
N ALA A 71 -4.56 1.41 1.52
CA ALA A 71 -4.11 2.59 0.82
C ALA A 71 -3.93 3.80 1.74
N ILE A 72 -4.85 3.99 2.70
CA ILE A 72 -4.84 5.15 3.58
C ILE A 72 -3.96 4.86 4.80
N ALA A 73 -2.70 5.23 4.69
CA ALA A 73 -1.73 5.14 5.78
C ALA A 73 -0.87 6.41 5.83
N LEU A 74 0.45 6.27 5.68
CA LEU A 74 1.43 7.35 5.89
C LEU A 74 1.30 8.51 4.90
N GLY A 75 0.88 8.26 3.65
CA GLY A 75 0.81 9.30 2.62
C GLY A 75 -0.08 10.47 3.00
N SER A 76 -1.19 10.19 3.70
CA SER A 76 -2.10 11.22 4.22
C SER A 76 -1.42 12.23 5.15
N LEU A 77 -0.37 11.80 5.88
CA LEU A 77 0.34 12.61 6.86
C LEU A 77 1.34 13.58 6.24
N SER A 78 1.78 13.33 5.01
CA SER A 78 2.66 14.24 4.26
C SER A 78 1.92 15.29 3.43
N LEU A 79 0.62 15.08 3.14
CA LEU A 79 -0.13 15.98 2.26
C LEU A 79 -0.23 17.41 2.75
N PRO A 80 -0.45 17.70 4.05
CA PRO A 80 -0.47 19.08 4.53
C PRO A 80 0.83 19.83 4.22
N SER A 81 1.99 19.17 4.34
CA SER A 81 3.29 19.75 4.00
C SER A 81 3.45 19.98 2.48
N ALA A 82 2.90 19.08 1.67
CA ALA A 82 2.88 19.25 0.21
C ALA A 82 2.01 20.46 -0.20
N PHE A 83 0.87 20.66 0.46
CA PHE A 83 0.01 21.83 0.27
C PHE A 83 0.69 23.12 0.76
N ALA A 84 1.44 23.07 1.87
CA ALA A 84 2.23 24.21 2.34
C ALA A 84 3.31 24.64 1.34
N THR A 85 3.87 23.68 0.59
CA THR A 85 4.87 23.96 -0.44
C THR A 85 4.25 24.48 -1.74
N LEU A 86 3.23 23.78 -2.26
CA LEU A 86 2.61 24.07 -3.55
C LEU A 86 1.55 25.18 -3.49
N GLY A 87 1.05 25.52 -2.30
CA GLY A 87 -0.12 26.37 -2.13
C GLY A 87 -1.44 25.62 -2.36
N MET A 88 -2.55 26.24 -1.96
CA MET A 88 -3.86 25.58 -2.02
C MET A 88 -4.29 25.17 -3.43
N VAL A 89 -4.06 26.05 -4.42
CA VAL A 89 -4.57 25.81 -5.78
C VAL A 89 -3.80 24.66 -6.43
N ALA A 90 -2.47 24.76 -6.48
CA ALA A 90 -1.66 23.72 -7.12
C ALA A 90 -1.68 22.41 -6.31
N GLY A 91 -1.69 22.47 -4.97
CA GLY A 91 -1.85 21.30 -4.11
C GLY A 91 -3.16 20.55 -4.38
N THR A 92 -4.28 21.27 -4.50
CA THR A 92 -5.58 20.68 -4.82
C THR A 92 -5.61 20.08 -6.22
N ILE A 93 -5.11 20.80 -7.23
CA ILE A 93 -5.06 20.31 -8.62
C ILE A 93 -4.19 19.06 -8.72
N CYS A 94 -3.02 19.03 -8.07
CA CYS A 94 -2.14 17.87 -8.05
C CYS A 94 -2.80 16.70 -7.31
N SER A 95 -3.36 16.94 -6.13
CA SER A 95 -4.04 15.90 -5.33
C SER A 95 -5.18 15.24 -6.12
N VAL A 96 -6.09 16.03 -6.69
CA VAL A 96 -7.25 15.50 -7.44
C VAL A 96 -6.81 14.92 -8.78
N GLY A 97 -5.97 15.63 -9.54
CA GLY A 97 -5.55 15.22 -10.88
C GLY A 97 -4.75 13.92 -10.90
N LEU A 98 -3.77 13.80 -9.99
CA LEU A 98 -2.98 12.57 -9.85
C LEU A 98 -3.82 11.41 -9.32
N GLY A 99 -4.81 11.68 -8.45
CA GLY A 99 -5.76 10.68 -7.98
C GLY A 99 -6.68 10.15 -9.09
N LEU A 100 -7.25 11.03 -9.93
CA LEU A 100 -8.07 10.62 -11.08
C LEU A 100 -7.25 9.80 -12.08
N LEU A 101 -5.98 10.17 -12.30
CA LEU A 101 -5.07 9.42 -13.14
C LEU A 101 -4.71 8.05 -12.54
N ALA A 102 -4.57 7.97 -11.21
CA ALA A 102 -4.36 6.70 -10.49
C ALA A 102 -5.59 5.77 -10.57
N ILE A 103 -6.81 6.32 -10.52
CA ILE A 103 -8.05 5.55 -10.76
C ILE A 103 -8.05 4.98 -12.17
N TYR A 104 -7.77 5.81 -13.18
CA TYR A 104 -7.74 5.39 -14.57
C TYR A 104 -6.72 4.28 -14.84
N THR A 105 -5.50 4.42 -14.32
CA THR A 105 -4.45 3.41 -14.48
C THR A 105 -4.77 2.13 -13.74
N SER A 106 -5.41 2.22 -12.57
CA SER A 106 -5.93 1.05 -11.85
C SER A 106 -7.04 0.32 -12.63
N ASP A 107 -7.86 1.04 -13.40
CA ASP A 107 -8.78 0.41 -14.35
C ASP A 107 -8.03 -0.37 -15.45
N LEU A 108 -6.88 0.13 -15.93
CA LEU A 108 -6.03 -0.60 -16.89
C LEU A 108 -5.50 -1.90 -16.28
N VAL A 109 -5.00 -1.85 -15.04
CA VAL A 109 -4.55 -3.04 -14.29
C VAL A 109 -5.66 -4.09 -14.21
N GLY A 110 -6.88 -3.65 -13.87
CA GLY A 110 -8.05 -4.53 -13.84
C GLY A 110 -8.37 -5.17 -15.19
N MET A 111 -8.27 -4.41 -16.29
CA MET A 111 -8.46 -4.94 -17.64
C MET A 111 -7.38 -5.96 -18.02
N VAL A 112 -6.12 -5.75 -17.62
CA VAL A 112 -5.04 -6.72 -17.82
C VAL A 112 -5.38 -8.03 -17.12
N LYS A 113 -5.79 -7.98 -15.85
CA LYS A 113 -6.15 -9.19 -15.08
C LYS A 113 -7.32 -9.95 -15.68
N ILE A 114 -8.34 -9.24 -16.17
CA ILE A 114 -9.49 -9.87 -16.84
C ILE A 114 -9.06 -10.55 -18.16
N LYS A 115 -8.13 -9.94 -18.90
CA LYS A 115 -7.62 -10.49 -20.16
C LYS A 115 -6.62 -11.63 -19.97
N PHE A 116 -5.82 -11.57 -18.90
CA PHE A 116 -4.79 -12.54 -18.51
C PHE A 116 -5.01 -12.99 -17.05
N PRO A 117 -5.95 -13.90 -16.79
CA PRO A 117 -6.30 -14.35 -15.44
C PRO A 117 -5.13 -14.98 -14.68
N GLU A 118 -4.11 -15.49 -15.37
CA GLU A 118 -2.91 -16.10 -14.80
C GLU A 118 -1.95 -15.10 -14.12
N VAL A 119 -2.14 -13.79 -14.35
CA VAL A 119 -1.28 -12.73 -13.80
C VAL A 119 -1.59 -12.52 -12.32
N ALA A 120 -0.80 -13.11 -11.43
CA ALA A 120 -1.01 -12.97 -9.98
C ALA A 120 -0.41 -11.67 -9.42
N HIS A 121 0.73 -11.23 -9.99
CA HIS A 121 1.47 -10.05 -9.52
C HIS A 121 1.93 -9.17 -10.68
N TYR A 122 2.36 -7.93 -10.38
CA TYR A 122 2.93 -7.03 -11.41
C TYR A 122 4.12 -7.63 -12.16
N ALA A 123 4.92 -8.47 -11.50
CA ALA A 123 6.01 -9.19 -12.14
C ALA A 123 5.51 -10.07 -13.29
N ASP A 124 4.35 -10.73 -13.14
CA ASP A 124 3.75 -11.56 -14.19
C ASP A 124 3.25 -10.70 -15.35
N ALA A 125 2.62 -9.56 -15.07
CA ALA A 125 2.21 -8.60 -16.12
C ALA A 125 3.44 -8.07 -16.89
N ALA A 126 4.52 -7.73 -16.18
CA ALA A 126 5.77 -7.31 -16.78
C ALA A 126 6.43 -8.43 -17.60
N ARG A 127 6.24 -9.69 -17.20
CA ARG A 127 6.68 -10.86 -17.96
C ARG A 127 5.98 -10.98 -19.30
N LEU A 128 4.69 -10.66 -19.38
CA LEU A 128 3.96 -10.65 -20.65
C LEU A 128 4.51 -9.60 -21.62
N VAL A 129 5.04 -8.49 -21.11
CA VAL A 129 5.60 -7.40 -21.94
C VAL A 129 7.05 -7.65 -22.34
N ALA A 130 7.90 -8.04 -21.39
CA ALA A 130 9.36 -8.06 -21.56
C ALA A 130 10.02 -9.40 -21.15
N GLY A 131 9.24 -10.48 -21.06
CA GLY A 131 9.73 -11.81 -20.74
C GLY A 131 10.41 -11.89 -19.37
N ARG A 132 11.47 -12.71 -19.27
CA ARG A 132 12.19 -12.94 -18.01
C ARG A 132 12.79 -11.66 -17.42
N PHE A 133 13.27 -10.75 -18.26
CA PHE A 133 13.83 -9.49 -17.79
C PHE A 133 12.79 -8.64 -17.05
N GLY A 134 11.61 -8.45 -17.65
CA GLY A 134 10.51 -7.73 -17.01
C GLY A 134 10.06 -8.37 -15.69
N TYR A 135 10.00 -9.70 -15.65
CA TYR A 135 9.65 -10.46 -14.45
C TYR A 135 10.61 -10.20 -13.28
N GLU A 136 11.92 -10.26 -13.52
CA GLU A 136 12.92 -10.06 -12.47
C GLU A 136 13.04 -8.58 -12.07
N LEU A 137 13.02 -7.66 -13.04
CA LEU A 137 13.13 -6.23 -12.77
C LEU A 137 11.95 -5.73 -11.93
N VAL A 138 10.72 -5.99 -12.38
CA VAL A 138 9.52 -5.51 -11.66
C VAL A 138 9.32 -6.26 -10.36
N GLY A 139 9.73 -7.54 -10.28
CA GLY A 139 9.78 -8.28 -9.01
C GLY A 139 10.75 -7.67 -8.00
N ALA A 140 11.94 -7.25 -8.43
CA ALA A 140 12.90 -6.56 -7.58
C ALA A 140 12.39 -5.17 -7.15
N MET A 141 11.80 -4.40 -8.08
CA MET A 141 11.17 -3.11 -7.76
C MET A 141 10.04 -3.25 -6.73
N PHE A 142 9.22 -4.30 -6.85
CA PHE A 142 8.14 -4.59 -5.91
C PHE A 142 8.69 -4.85 -4.50
N ALA A 143 9.72 -5.72 -4.39
CA ALA A 143 10.34 -6.01 -3.11
C ALA A 143 11.00 -4.78 -2.48
N LEU A 144 11.75 -3.98 -3.28
CA LEU A 144 12.39 -2.75 -2.81
C LEU A 144 11.36 -1.71 -2.35
N GLN A 145 10.26 -1.56 -3.08
CA GLN A 145 9.19 -0.65 -2.69
C GLN A 145 8.57 -1.03 -1.35
N LEU A 146 8.27 -2.31 -1.14
CA LEU A 146 7.73 -2.76 0.15
C LEU A 146 8.74 -2.62 1.30
N ILE A 147 10.03 -2.84 1.04
CA ILE A 147 11.09 -2.57 2.04
C ILE A 147 11.14 -1.09 2.40
N LEU A 148 11.03 -0.18 1.42
CA LEU A 148 10.95 1.25 1.69
C LEU A 148 9.71 1.63 2.48
N LEU A 149 8.55 1.03 2.21
CA LEU A 149 7.35 1.22 3.02
C LEU A 149 7.57 0.79 4.48
N ILE A 150 8.17 -0.38 4.71
CA ILE A 150 8.53 -0.82 6.07
C ILE A 150 9.48 0.20 6.73
N GLY A 151 10.43 0.75 5.97
CA GLY A 151 11.32 1.81 6.43
C GLY A 151 10.57 3.08 6.83
N SER A 152 9.62 3.53 6.00
CA SER A 152 8.76 4.68 6.30
C SER A 152 7.95 4.46 7.57
N HIS A 153 7.37 3.28 7.76
CA HIS A 153 6.65 2.93 8.98
C HIS A 153 7.56 2.85 10.20
N CYS A 154 8.79 2.34 10.04
CA CYS A 154 9.80 2.32 11.09
C CYS A 154 10.18 3.74 11.52
N LEU A 155 10.39 4.64 10.55
CA LEU A 155 10.69 6.03 10.81
C LEU A 155 9.52 6.73 11.52
N THR A 156 8.29 6.57 11.03
CA THR A 156 7.10 7.15 11.67
C THR A 156 6.87 6.61 13.07
N GLY A 157 7.13 5.32 13.31
CA GLY A 157 7.06 4.74 14.65
C GLY A 157 8.11 5.30 15.59
N ALA A 158 9.33 5.55 15.12
CA ALA A 158 10.35 6.24 15.89
C ALA A 158 9.92 7.68 16.26
N ILE A 159 9.39 8.43 15.29
CA ILE A 159 8.83 9.80 15.50
C ILE A 159 7.70 9.76 16.53
N ALA A 160 6.78 8.80 16.41
CA ALA A 160 5.66 8.65 17.33
C ALA A 160 6.13 8.38 18.76
N LEU A 161 7.07 7.44 18.95
CA LEU A 161 7.60 7.09 20.26
C LEU A 161 8.41 8.23 20.90
N LEU A 162 9.21 8.94 20.11
CA LEU A 162 9.92 10.15 20.57
C LEU A 162 8.93 11.23 21.03
N ASN A 163 7.90 11.50 20.23
CA ASN A 163 6.90 12.52 20.56
C ASN A 163 6.09 12.15 21.81
N ILE A 164 5.62 10.91 21.92
CA ILE A 164 4.83 10.43 23.07
C ILE A 164 5.65 10.47 24.37
N SER A 165 6.94 10.14 24.30
CA SER A 165 7.81 10.00 25.47
C SER A 165 8.59 11.25 25.86
N ASP A 166 8.40 12.38 25.19
CA ASP A 166 9.22 13.59 25.36
C ASP A 166 10.72 13.32 25.15
N ASN A 167 11.06 12.52 24.14
CA ASN A 167 12.42 12.11 23.82
C ASN A 167 13.14 11.38 24.98
N ALA A 168 12.42 10.50 25.71
CA ALA A 168 12.94 9.82 26.89
C ALA A 168 14.21 8.99 26.65
N ILE A 169 14.35 8.40 25.45
CA ILE A 169 15.57 7.74 25.01
C ILE A 169 16.01 8.27 23.65
N CYS A 170 17.26 7.97 23.30
CA CYS A 170 17.86 8.28 22.01
C CYS A 170 16.98 7.84 20.83
N SER A 171 16.91 8.67 19.78
CA SER A 171 16.14 8.43 18.56
C SER A 171 16.50 7.11 17.88
N LEU A 172 17.78 6.77 17.81
CA LEU A 172 18.25 5.47 17.30
C LEU A 172 17.67 4.29 18.08
N GLY A 173 17.56 4.44 19.41
CA GLY A 173 16.95 3.43 20.28
C GLY A 173 15.47 3.24 20.00
N PHE A 174 14.71 4.34 19.83
CA PHE A 174 13.29 4.25 19.45
C PHE A 174 13.08 3.72 18.04
N ALA A 175 13.97 4.03 17.10
CA ALA A 175 13.93 3.44 15.76
C ALA A 175 14.17 1.93 15.81
N ALA A 176 15.12 1.45 16.61
CA ALA A 176 15.34 0.02 16.80
C ALA A 176 14.12 -0.66 17.48
N ILE A 177 13.50 -0.03 18.47
CA ILE A 177 12.27 -0.53 19.10
C ILE A 177 11.14 -0.61 18.07
N SER A 178 10.98 0.43 17.25
CA SER A 178 9.98 0.47 16.19
C SER A 178 10.18 -0.68 15.20
N ALA A 179 11.42 -0.92 14.77
CA ALA A 179 11.77 -2.06 13.90
C ALA A 179 11.41 -3.40 14.55
N VAL A 180 11.70 -3.59 15.84
CA VAL A 180 11.36 -4.83 16.57
C VAL A 180 9.85 -5.04 16.63
N ILE A 181 9.06 -4.00 16.90
CA ILE A 181 7.59 -4.10 16.93
C ILE A 181 7.06 -4.49 15.54
N LEU A 182 7.54 -3.84 14.47
CA LEU A 182 7.17 -4.16 13.09
C LEU A 182 7.48 -5.63 12.75
N TRP A 183 8.67 -6.10 13.12
CA TRP A 183 9.07 -7.48 12.89
C TRP A 183 8.18 -8.47 13.64
N LEU A 184 7.91 -8.25 14.92
CA LEU A 184 7.06 -9.12 15.75
C LEU A 184 5.64 -9.23 15.19
N LEU A 185 5.06 -8.10 14.75
CA LEU A 185 3.72 -8.08 14.16
C LEU A 185 3.67 -8.66 12.75
N ALA A 186 4.79 -8.73 12.02
CA ALA A 186 4.87 -9.36 10.71
C ALA A 186 5.02 -10.90 10.77
N LEU A 187 5.32 -11.46 11.95
CA LEU A 187 5.53 -12.90 12.11
C LEU A 187 4.33 -13.78 11.74
N PRO A 188 3.07 -13.43 12.07
CA PRO A 188 1.91 -14.24 11.71
C PRO A 188 1.83 -14.36 10.18
N PRO A 189 2.02 -15.56 9.62
CA PRO A 189 2.10 -15.68 8.17
C PRO A 189 0.73 -15.50 7.52
N SER A 190 -0.40 -15.66 8.22
CA SER A 190 -1.76 -15.79 7.66
C SER A 190 -2.52 -14.44 7.51
N PHE A 191 -3.08 -14.20 6.32
CA PHE A 191 -3.91 -13.02 5.98
C PHE A 191 -5.34 -13.04 6.58
N THR A 192 -5.84 -14.20 7.03
CA THR A 192 -7.27 -14.35 7.39
C THR A 192 -7.68 -13.49 8.59
N GLU A 193 -6.72 -13.07 9.42
CA GLU A 193 -6.93 -12.16 10.55
C GLU A 193 -6.68 -10.69 10.19
N MET A 194 -6.01 -10.42 9.05
CA MET A 194 -5.58 -9.07 8.67
C MET A 194 -6.72 -8.19 8.17
N ALA A 195 -7.86 -8.77 7.75
CA ALA A 195 -9.05 -7.99 7.44
C ALA A 195 -9.59 -7.24 8.67
N ILE A 196 -9.57 -7.86 9.86
CA ILE A 196 -10.03 -7.24 11.12
C ILE A 196 -9.06 -6.16 11.57
N LEU A 197 -7.76 -6.49 11.57
CA LEU A 197 -6.69 -5.54 11.89
C LEU A 197 -6.73 -4.31 10.96
N GLY A 198 -7.06 -4.55 9.69
CA GLY A 198 -7.27 -3.52 8.72
C GLY A 198 -8.32 -2.47 9.10
N TYR A 199 -9.47 -2.88 9.62
CA TYR A 199 -10.48 -1.93 10.10
C TYR A 199 -9.98 -1.07 11.26
N ILE A 200 -9.18 -1.66 12.15
CA ILE A 200 -8.58 -0.95 13.28
C ILE A 200 -7.59 0.08 12.75
N ASP A 201 -6.75 -0.28 11.77
CA ASP A 201 -5.80 0.64 11.13
C ASP A 201 -6.51 1.82 10.48
N PHE A 202 -7.52 1.55 9.66
CA PHE A 202 -8.27 2.61 9.00
C PHE A 202 -9.00 3.53 10.00
N ALA A 203 -9.64 2.96 11.03
CA ALA A 203 -10.25 3.77 12.08
C ALA A 203 -9.20 4.63 12.81
N SER A 204 -8.04 4.04 13.10
CA SER A 204 -6.96 4.72 13.82
C SER A 204 -6.42 5.93 13.07
N ILE A 205 -6.19 5.82 11.75
CA ILE A 205 -5.68 6.93 10.94
C ILE A 205 -6.72 8.03 10.76
N ILE A 206 -7.98 7.69 10.50
CA ILE A 206 -9.05 8.69 10.32
C ILE A 206 -9.29 9.46 11.62
N ILE A 207 -9.28 8.78 12.78
CA ILE A 207 -9.42 9.44 14.07
C ILE A 207 -8.20 10.32 14.37
N ALA A 208 -6.97 9.84 14.12
CA ALA A 208 -5.75 10.62 14.35
C ALA A 208 -5.68 11.89 13.48
N ILE A 209 -6.04 11.78 12.19
CA ILE A 209 -6.15 12.92 11.28
C ILE A 209 -7.26 13.88 11.75
N GLY A 210 -8.44 13.35 12.09
CA GLY A 210 -9.56 14.16 12.57
C GLY A 210 -9.21 14.95 13.82
N ILE A 211 -8.53 14.33 14.80
CA ILE A 211 -8.02 15.00 16.00
C ILE A 211 -7.03 16.10 15.64
N THR A 212 -6.08 15.83 14.75
CA THR A 212 -5.09 16.81 14.28
C THR A 212 -5.77 18.01 13.61
N MET A 213 -6.76 17.74 12.74
CA MET A 213 -7.52 18.77 12.03
C MET A 213 -8.35 19.65 12.98
N ILE A 214 -9.02 19.05 13.95
CA ILE A 214 -9.79 19.77 14.96
C ILE A 214 -8.87 20.62 15.84
N ALA A 215 -7.75 20.04 16.30
CA ALA A 215 -6.81 20.73 17.19
C ALA A 215 -6.15 21.94 16.53
N THR A 216 -5.68 21.78 15.29
CA THR A 216 -5.12 22.87 14.50
C THR A 216 -6.17 23.95 14.21
N GLY A 217 -7.41 23.57 13.89
CA GLY A 217 -8.51 24.50 13.69
C GLY A 217 -8.90 25.30 14.94
N ILE A 218 -8.93 24.66 16.11
CA ILE A 218 -9.16 25.35 17.39
C ILE A 218 -8.04 26.36 17.64
N LYS A 219 -6.77 25.96 17.46
CA LYS A 219 -5.62 26.86 17.62
C LYS A 219 -5.72 28.07 16.69
N ALA A 220 -5.97 27.84 15.40
CA ALA A 220 -6.17 28.91 14.42
C ALA A 220 -7.31 29.86 14.82
N SER A 221 -8.40 29.33 15.36
CA SER A 221 -9.54 30.15 15.82
C SER A 221 -9.20 31.03 17.02
N HIS A 222 -8.32 30.59 17.93
CA HIS A 222 -7.88 31.38 19.08
C HIS A 222 -6.82 32.42 18.69
N ASP A 223 -5.95 32.09 17.74
CA ASP A 223 -4.83 32.93 17.29
C ASP A 223 -5.27 33.95 16.21
N GLY A 224 -6.46 34.54 16.34
CA GLY A 224 -6.98 35.58 15.44
C GLY A 224 -7.80 35.07 14.24
N GLY A 225 -8.07 33.78 14.16
CA GLY A 225 -8.89 33.17 13.12
C GLY A 225 -8.12 32.86 11.83
N LEU A 226 -8.82 32.33 10.83
CA LEU A 226 -8.21 31.89 9.57
C LEU A 226 -7.50 33.03 8.81
N SER A 227 -7.94 34.27 8.99
CA SER A 227 -7.31 35.46 8.39
C SER A 227 -5.93 35.79 8.97
N ALA A 228 -5.63 35.29 10.18
CA ALA A 228 -4.34 35.49 10.84
C ALA A 228 -3.32 34.39 10.50
N VAL A 229 -3.78 33.26 9.95
CA VAL A 229 -2.89 32.18 9.51
C VAL A 229 -2.34 32.52 8.12
N PRO A 230 -1.02 32.50 7.91
CA PRO A 230 -0.40 32.90 6.64
C PRO A 230 -0.47 31.79 5.56
N TRP A 231 -1.61 31.12 5.42
CA TRP A 231 -1.83 30.20 4.31
C TRP A 231 -1.96 30.98 2.99
N SER A 232 -1.48 30.38 1.90
CA SER A 232 -1.50 31.00 0.57
C SER A 232 -2.22 30.13 -0.45
N ALA A 233 -2.96 30.79 -1.34
CA ALA A 233 -3.50 30.17 -2.55
C ALA A 233 -2.40 29.71 -3.51
N TRP A 234 -1.29 30.44 -3.52
CA TRP A 234 -0.15 30.28 -4.42
C TRP A 234 0.99 29.55 -3.71
N PRO A 235 1.97 29.02 -4.47
CA PRO A 235 3.11 28.33 -3.87
C PRO A 235 3.91 29.21 -2.92
N LYS A 236 4.71 28.58 -2.05
CA LYS A 236 5.60 29.29 -1.13
C LYS A 236 6.54 30.23 -1.90
N GLU A 237 6.95 31.31 -1.25
CA GLU A 237 7.97 32.21 -1.78
C GLU A 237 9.28 31.43 -2.02
N ASP A 238 10.02 31.82 -3.07
CA ASP A 238 11.26 31.18 -3.49
C ASP A 238 11.17 29.65 -3.71
N LEU A 239 10.01 29.16 -4.15
CA LEU A 239 9.81 27.74 -4.49
C LEU A 239 10.88 27.24 -5.47
N THR A 240 11.72 26.31 -5.00
CA THR A 240 12.70 25.67 -5.87
C THR A 240 12.08 24.49 -6.63
N PHE A 241 12.76 24.07 -7.71
CA PHE A 241 12.39 22.85 -8.42
C PHE A 241 12.40 21.61 -7.51
N VAL A 242 13.36 21.56 -6.58
CA VAL A 242 13.51 20.44 -5.64
C VAL A 242 12.29 20.38 -4.71
N ASP A 243 11.96 21.49 -4.06
CA ASP A 243 10.78 21.59 -3.18
C ASP A 243 9.50 21.13 -3.87
N ALA A 244 9.26 21.62 -5.09
CA ALA A 244 8.06 21.31 -5.84
C ALA A 244 7.93 19.80 -6.12
N PHE A 245 9.03 19.14 -6.52
CA PHE A 245 9.02 17.72 -6.82
C PHE A 245 9.02 16.82 -5.58
N ILE A 246 9.57 17.26 -4.45
CA ILE A 246 9.35 16.58 -3.16
C ILE A 246 7.85 16.62 -2.80
N ALA A 247 7.20 17.76 -2.91
CA ALA A 247 5.77 17.88 -2.64
C ALA A 247 4.91 17.02 -3.57
N ILE A 248 5.18 17.06 -4.89
CA ILE A 248 4.46 16.24 -5.88
C ILE A 248 4.66 14.75 -5.63
N THR A 249 5.89 14.30 -5.34
CA THR A 249 6.17 12.88 -5.08
C THR A 249 5.53 12.39 -3.78
N ASN A 250 5.42 13.24 -2.75
CA ASN A 250 4.65 12.93 -1.54
C ASN A 250 3.14 12.78 -1.86
N ILE A 251 2.59 13.57 -2.78
CA ILE A 251 1.21 13.36 -3.27
C ILE A 251 1.09 12.04 -4.04
N VAL A 252 2.05 11.73 -4.91
CA VAL A 252 2.09 10.43 -5.62
C VAL A 252 2.19 9.26 -4.64
N PHE A 253 2.94 9.42 -3.55
CA PHE A 253 3.06 8.40 -2.51
C PHE A 253 1.70 8.07 -1.89
N ALA A 254 0.84 9.07 -1.69
CA ALA A 254 -0.51 8.84 -1.17
C ALA A 254 -1.39 7.98 -2.10
N TYR A 255 -1.11 7.94 -3.41
CA TYR A 255 -1.83 7.13 -4.39
C TYR A 255 -1.09 5.83 -4.77
N SER A 256 -0.49 5.16 -3.78
CA SER A 256 0.28 3.92 -3.97
C SER A 256 -0.53 2.64 -3.98
N PHE A 257 -1.87 2.71 -3.97
CA PHE A 257 -2.78 1.58 -3.87
C PHE A 257 -2.76 0.63 -5.09
N SER A 258 -1.98 0.95 -6.13
CA SER A 258 -1.94 0.15 -7.34
C SER A 258 -1.13 -1.14 -7.21
N ILE A 259 -0.21 -1.22 -6.26
CA ILE A 259 0.88 -2.21 -6.21
C ILE A 259 0.36 -3.65 -5.99
N CYS A 260 -0.63 -3.84 -5.13
CA CYS A 260 -1.14 -5.15 -4.74
C CYS A 260 -2.43 -5.57 -5.49
N GLN A 261 -2.87 -4.77 -6.46
CA GLN A 261 -4.17 -4.91 -7.12
C GLN A 261 -4.41 -6.28 -7.79
N PHE A 262 -3.41 -6.81 -8.52
CA PHE A 262 -3.53 -8.14 -9.14
C PHE A 262 -3.82 -9.23 -8.10
N SER A 263 -3.11 -9.20 -6.97
CA SER A 263 -3.27 -10.16 -5.88
C SER A 263 -4.65 -10.07 -5.25
N PHE A 264 -5.22 -8.87 -5.08
CA PHE A 264 -6.58 -8.74 -4.54
C PHE A 264 -7.66 -9.18 -5.51
N MET A 265 -7.43 -8.99 -6.80
CA MET A 265 -8.36 -9.48 -7.82
C MET A 265 -8.43 -11.01 -7.85
N ASP A 266 -7.34 -11.71 -7.49
CA ASP A 266 -7.34 -13.17 -7.32
C ASP A 266 -8.21 -13.66 -6.16
N GLU A 267 -8.53 -12.79 -5.20
CA GLU A 267 -9.44 -13.13 -4.11
C GLU A 267 -10.93 -12.84 -4.43
N MET A 268 -11.19 -12.19 -5.57
CA MET A 268 -12.53 -11.83 -5.97
C MET A 268 -13.30 -12.99 -6.57
N HIS A 269 -14.51 -13.24 -6.06
CA HIS A 269 -15.44 -14.14 -6.72
C HIS A 269 -15.80 -13.67 -8.15
N THR A 270 -15.94 -12.35 -8.34
CA THR A 270 -16.31 -11.74 -9.63
C THR A 270 -15.32 -10.63 -9.99
N PRO A 271 -14.18 -10.95 -10.63
CA PRO A 271 -13.13 -9.97 -10.95
C PRO A 271 -13.60 -8.78 -11.80
N LYS A 272 -14.68 -8.94 -12.59
CA LYS A 272 -15.27 -7.84 -13.39
C LYS A 272 -15.83 -6.70 -12.53
N ASP A 273 -16.22 -6.98 -11.29
CA ASP A 273 -16.74 -5.95 -10.37
C ASP A 273 -15.62 -5.13 -9.72
N TYR A 274 -14.35 -5.50 -9.91
CA TYR A 274 -13.17 -4.80 -9.39
C TYR A 274 -13.20 -3.29 -9.66
N LYS A 275 -13.63 -2.88 -10.85
CA LYS A 275 -13.75 -1.48 -11.25
C LYS A 275 -14.64 -0.67 -10.28
N LYS A 276 -15.71 -1.27 -9.74
CA LYS A 276 -16.56 -0.62 -8.74
C LYS A 276 -15.78 -0.33 -7.47
N SER A 277 -14.88 -1.23 -7.08
CA SER A 277 -14.05 -1.07 -5.89
C SER A 277 -13.04 0.06 -6.04
N ILE A 278 -12.36 0.13 -7.19
CA ILE A 278 -11.36 1.16 -7.47
C ILE A 278 -11.94 2.56 -7.58
N TRP A 279 -13.08 2.71 -8.25
CA TRP A 279 -13.74 4.01 -8.31
C TRP A 279 -14.24 4.47 -6.93
N ALA A 280 -14.80 3.56 -6.13
CA ALA A 280 -15.23 3.88 -4.78
C ALA A 280 -14.03 4.27 -3.88
N LEU A 281 -12.96 3.47 -3.89
CA LEU A 281 -11.72 3.75 -3.19
C LEU A 281 -11.14 5.10 -3.59
N GLY A 282 -10.85 5.28 -4.87
CA GLY A 282 -10.09 6.44 -5.33
C GLY A 282 -10.84 7.76 -5.11
N LEU A 283 -12.17 7.76 -5.23
CA LEU A 283 -12.96 8.96 -4.91
C LEU A 283 -12.94 9.27 -3.40
N ILE A 284 -13.00 8.24 -2.55
CA ILE A 284 -12.88 8.40 -1.08
C ILE A 284 -11.48 8.90 -0.71
N GLU A 285 -10.43 8.36 -1.32
CA GLU A 285 -9.05 8.80 -1.12
C GLU A 285 -8.85 10.23 -1.56
N ILE A 286 -9.27 10.61 -2.77
CA ILE A 286 -9.18 11.99 -3.26
C ILE A 286 -9.82 12.95 -2.26
N ALA A 287 -10.98 12.59 -1.72
CA ALA A 287 -11.66 13.41 -0.71
C ALA A 287 -10.83 13.50 0.58
N ILE A 288 -10.45 12.37 1.17
CA ILE A 288 -9.69 12.34 2.44
C ILE A 288 -8.36 13.07 2.31
N TYR A 289 -7.61 12.81 1.24
CA TYR A 289 -6.31 13.39 0.96
C TYR A 289 -6.38 14.90 0.72
N THR A 290 -7.31 15.34 -0.12
CA THR A 290 -7.47 16.76 -0.43
C THR A 290 -7.98 17.54 0.79
N ILE A 291 -8.96 17.00 1.53
CA ILE A 291 -9.47 17.64 2.75
C ILE A 291 -8.37 17.69 3.82
N THR A 292 -7.64 16.60 4.04
CA THR A 292 -6.56 16.56 5.03
C THR A 292 -5.46 17.57 4.69
N GLY A 293 -4.97 17.55 3.44
CA GLY A 293 -3.95 18.47 2.95
C GLY A 293 -4.38 19.93 3.05
N ALA A 294 -5.55 20.26 2.48
CA ALA A 294 -6.05 21.63 2.45
C ALA A 294 -6.38 22.16 3.84
N VAL A 295 -7.17 21.44 4.64
CA VAL A 295 -7.68 21.97 5.91
C VAL A 295 -6.56 22.17 6.93
N ILE A 296 -5.66 21.19 7.08
CA ILE A 296 -4.53 21.34 8.02
C ILE A 296 -3.60 22.47 7.55
N TYR A 297 -3.32 22.60 6.25
CA TYR A 297 -2.56 23.73 5.73
C TYR A 297 -3.25 25.08 5.97
N ALA A 298 -4.58 25.15 5.79
CA ALA A 298 -5.34 26.37 6.06
C ALA A 298 -5.22 26.82 7.51
N PHE A 299 -5.19 25.87 8.45
CA PHE A 299 -5.15 26.15 9.89
C PHE A 299 -3.74 26.36 10.46
N VAL A 300 -2.71 25.82 9.83
CA VAL A 300 -1.33 25.91 10.33
C VAL A 300 -0.47 26.86 9.51
N GLY A 301 -0.72 26.98 8.20
CA GLY A 301 0.09 27.80 7.29
C GLY A 301 1.40 27.11 6.87
N PRO A 302 2.46 27.87 6.53
CA PRO A 302 3.73 27.33 6.05
C PRO A 302 4.48 26.46 7.07
N ASP A 303 4.18 26.60 8.36
CA ASP A 303 4.87 25.91 9.45
C ASP A 303 4.39 24.46 9.70
N VAL A 304 3.53 23.93 8.82
CA VAL A 304 3.08 22.54 8.88
C VAL A 304 4.27 21.58 8.95
N LYS A 305 4.23 20.69 9.94
CA LYS A 305 5.21 19.61 10.11
C LYS A 305 4.80 18.38 9.31
N SER A 306 5.79 17.53 9.02
CA SER A 306 5.62 16.28 8.28
C SER A 306 6.32 15.17 9.07
N PRO A 307 5.60 14.21 9.69
CA PRO A 307 4.15 13.95 9.59
C PRO A 307 3.26 15.04 10.22
N ALA A 308 2.10 15.28 9.63
CA ALA A 308 1.15 16.33 10.03
C ALA A 308 0.69 16.27 11.48
N LEU A 309 0.70 15.10 12.12
CA LEU A 309 0.32 14.91 13.53
C LEU A 309 1.16 15.78 14.48
N LEU A 310 2.41 16.05 14.11
CA LEU A 310 3.31 16.92 14.88
C LEU A 310 2.79 18.37 14.95
N SER A 311 1.96 18.79 13.99
CA SER A 311 1.40 20.15 13.92
C SER A 311 0.26 20.39 14.91
N ALA A 312 -0.28 19.34 15.56
CA ALA A 312 -1.40 19.46 16.51
C ALA A 312 -1.03 20.13 17.85
N GLY A 313 0.25 20.44 18.07
CA GLY A 313 0.78 20.98 19.32
C GLY A 313 1.21 19.91 20.32
N PRO A 314 1.83 20.29 21.46
CA PRO A 314 2.59 19.37 22.30
C PRO A 314 1.77 18.24 22.93
N LEU A 315 0.59 18.53 23.47
CA LEU A 315 -0.24 17.50 24.12
C LEU A 315 -1.02 16.69 23.07
N ILE A 316 -1.66 17.38 22.12
CA ILE A 316 -2.58 16.72 21.19
C ILE A 316 -1.83 15.87 20.16
N SER A 317 -0.61 16.25 19.77
CA SER A 317 0.23 15.38 18.92
C SER A 317 0.50 14.03 19.58
N LYS A 318 0.73 13.96 20.90
CA LYS A 318 0.91 12.69 21.64
C LYS A 318 -0.35 11.84 21.58
N VAL A 319 -1.52 12.46 21.76
CA VAL A 319 -2.81 11.77 21.66
C VAL A 319 -3.03 11.25 20.24
N ALA A 320 -2.79 12.08 19.23
CA ALA A 320 -2.94 11.72 17.82
C ALA A 320 -2.00 10.58 17.43
N PHE A 321 -0.71 10.64 17.83
CA PHE A 321 0.23 9.55 17.58
C PHE A 321 -0.11 8.29 18.35
N GLY A 322 -0.55 8.40 19.61
CA GLY A 322 -1.00 7.26 20.41
C GLY A 322 -2.16 6.52 19.75
N ILE A 323 -3.14 7.28 19.22
CA ILE A 323 -4.25 6.72 18.45
C ILE A 323 -3.76 6.18 17.11
N GLY A 324 -2.77 6.79 16.47
CA GLY A 324 -2.19 6.36 15.20
C GLY A 324 -1.18 5.20 15.27
N LEU A 325 -0.81 4.71 16.46
CA LEU A 325 0.11 3.57 16.59
C LEU A 325 -0.35 2.30 15.85
N PRO A 326 -1.65 1.92 15.84
CA PRO A 326 -2.13 0.77 15.09
C PRO A 326 -1.78 0.86 13.60
N VAL A 327 -2.19 1.92 12.88
CA VAL A 327 -1.84 2.09 11.46
C VAL A 327 -0.34 2.14 11.22
N ILE A 328 0.45 2.71 12.13
CA ILE A 328 1.91 2.75 11.96
C ILE A 328 2.51 1.34 11.98
N PHE A 329 2.09 0.50 12.93
CA PHE A 329 2.73 -0.79 13.16
C PHE A 329 2.08 -1.95 12.43
N ILE A 330 0.75 -1.98 12.34
CA ILE A 330 0.02 -3.04 11.65
C ILE A 330 0.20 -2.89 10.14
N SER A 331 -0.11 -1.74 9.53
CA SER A 331 0.10 -1.50 8.09
C SER A 331 1.56 -1.72 7.67
N GLY A 332 2.52 -1.25 8.48
CA GLY A 332 3.94 -1.51 8.23
C GLY A 332 4.30 -3.00 8.26
N SER A 333 3.74 -3.76 9.23
CA SER A 333 3.95 -5.20 9.33
C SER A 333 3.30 -6.00 8.19
N ILE A 334 2.14 -5.56 7.69
CA ILE A 334 1.47 -6.15 6.52
C ILE A 334 2.41 -6.10 5.31
N ASN A 335 3.02 -4.96 5.04
CA ASN A 335 4.01 -4.80 3.96
C ASN A 335 5.19 -5.80 4.13
N GLY A 336 5.68 -5.97 5.36
CA GLY A 336 6.67 -6.99 5.74
C GLY A 336 6.25 -8.41 5.38
N THR A 337 5.04 -8.80 5.78
CA THR A 337 4.47 -10.12 5.46
C THR A 337 4.30 -10.33 3.96
N VAL A 338 3.86 -9.30 3.21
CA VAL A 338 3.66 -9.37 1.76
C VAL A 338 5.00 -9.58 1.04
N VAL A 339 6.02 -8.76 1.32
CA VAL A 339 7.35 -8.93 0.69
C VAL A 339 8.00 -10.24 1.11
N GLY A 340 7.85 -10.62 2.38
CA GLY A 340 8.32 -11.90 2.89
C GLY A 340 7.71 -13.06 2.11
N ARG A 341 6.38 -13.11 1.96
CA ARG A 341 5.69 -14.15 1.19
C ARG A 341 6.11 -14.16 -0.28
N PHE A 342 6.29 -12.98 -0.88
CA PHE A 342 6.78 -12.86 -2.25
C PHE A 342 8.17 -13.50 -2.42
N ILE A 343 9.13 -13.16 -1.56
CA ILE A 343 10.49 -13.73 -1.61
C ILE A 343 10.48 -15.23 -1.27
N PHE A 344 9.76 -15.61 -0.22
CA PHE A 344 9.73 -16.97 0.29
C PHE A 344 9.06 -17.95 -0.69
N SER A 345 7.97 -17.53 -1.33
CA SER A 345 7.30 -18.34 -2.36
C SER A 345 8.15 -18.54 -3.62
N ARG A 346 9.01 -17.57 -3.96
CA ARG A 346 9.98 -17.70 -5.06
C ARG A 346 11.15 -18.59 -4.68
N ALA A 347 11.73 -18.40 -3.50
CA ALA A 347 12.89 -19.15 -3.01
C ALA A 347 12.58 -20.64 -2.78
N PHE A 348 11.36 -20.95 -2.29
CA PHE A 348 10.95 -22.30 -1.92
C PHE A 348 9.85 -22.86 -2.82
N LYS A 349 9.81 -22.47 -4.11
CA LYS A 349 8.73 -22.83 -5.04
C LYS A 349 8.38 -24.32 -5.06
N ASN A 350 9.38 -25.19 -4.94
CA ASN A 350 9.25 -26.65 -5.01
C ASN A 350 9.48 -27.35 -3.65
N SER A 351 9.25 -26.67 -2.53
CA SER A 351 9.50 -27.23 -1.18
C SER A 351 8.31 -27.05 -0.25
N ILE A 352 8.07 -28.04 0.62
CA ILE A 352 7.03 -27.96 1.66
C ILE A 352 7.26 -26.82 2.65
N ILE A 353 8.51 -26.33 2.74
CA ILE A 353 8.90 -25.16 3.55
C ILE A 353 8.03 -23.95 3.19
N ARG A 354 7.60 -23.81 1.92
CA ARG A 354 6.77 -22.72 1.42
C ARG A 354 5.49 -22.47 2.22
N TYR A 355 4.93 -23.51 2.86
CA TYR A 355 3.68 -23.39 3.61
C TYR A 355 3.86 -22.93 5.06
N ILE A 356 5.11 -22.78 5.54
CA ILE A 356 5.42 -22.27 6.89
C ILE A 356 4.68 -23.08 7.99
N ASN A 357 4.57 -24.40 7.79
CA ASN A 357 3.81 -25.31 8.65
C ASN A 357 4.70 -26.18 9.54
N THR A 358 6.03 -26.05 9.43
CA THR A 358 6.99 -26.76 10.27
C THR A 358 7.79 -25.76 11.12
N PRO A 359 8.28 -26.15 12.31
CA PRO A 359 9.13 -25.28 13.13
C PRO A 359 10.35 -24.74 12.37
N ARG A 360 10.97 -25.58 11.52
CA ARG A 360 12.09 -25.17 10.65
C ARG A 360 11.66 -24.08 9.65
N ALA A 361 10.53 -24.28 8.98
CA ALA A 361 10.02 -23.28 8.03
C ALA A 361 9.67 -21.96 8.73
N TYR A 362 9.12 -22.02 9.95
CA TYR A 362 8.83 -20.83 10.75
C TYR A 362 10.11 -20.08 11.18
N ILE A 363 11.18 -20.78 11.56
CA ILE A 363 12.46 -20.15 11.90
C ILE A 363 13.05 -19.44 10.68
N ILE A 364 13.03 -20.08 9.50
CA ILE A 364 13.51 -19.45 8.25
C ILE A 364 12.66 -18.24 7.90
N TRP A 365 11.33 -18.34 8.04
CA TRP A 365 10.38 -17.24 7.85
C TRP A 365 10.69 -16.06 8.77
N ALA A 366 10.78 -16.29 10.08
CA ALA A 366 11.07 -15.26 11.07
C ALA A 366 12.43 -14.60 10.83
N SER A 367 13.45 -15.39 10.45
CA SER A 367 14.80 -14.90 10.16
C SER A 367 14.83 -14.03 8.89
N MET A 368 14.13 -14.45 7.83
CA MET A 368 14.03 -13.67 6.60
C MET A 368 13.31 -12.34 6.86
N LEU A 369 12.20 -12.34 7.61
CA LEU A 369 11.54 -11.10 8.00
C LEU A 369 12.47 -10.20 8.83
N ALA A 370 13.24 -10.76 9.76
CA ALA A 370 14.18 -9.99 10.56
C ALA A 370 15.23 -9.29 9.67
N VAL A 371 15.77 -9.99 8.68
CA VAL A 371 16.72 -9.41 7.71
C VAL A 371 16.08 -8.28 6.92
N LEU A 372 14.86 -8.46 6.41
CA LEU A 372 14.13 -7.43 5.67
C LEU A 372 13.84 -6.21 6.54
N THR A 373 13.43 -6.41 7.79
CA THR A 373 13.18 -5.32 8.74
C THR A 373 14.47 -4.59 9.13
N VAL A 374 15.59 -5.28 9.29
CA VAL A 374 16.89 -4.63 9.54
C VAL A 374 17.32 -3.77 8.36
N ILE A 375 17.14 -4.26 7.12
CA ILE A 375 17.43 -3.45 5.92
C ILE A 375 16.53 -2.20 5.89
N ALA A 376 15.24 -2.36 6.17
CA ALA A 376 14.29 -1.25 6.24
C ALA A 376 14.67 -0.22 7.32
N TRP A 377 15.08 -0.68 8.50
CA TRP A 377 15.57 0.17 9.60
C TRP A 377 16.85 0.92 9.22
N VAL A 378 17.81 0.26 8.57
CA VAL A 378 19.01 0.92 8.05
C VAL A 378 18.67 2.02 7.06
N ILE A 379 17.69 1.81 6.18
CA ILE A 379 17.25 2.85 5.24
C ILE A 379 16.55 4.00 5.97
N ALA A 380 15.68 3.70 6.94
CA ALA A 380 15.03 4.71 7.77
C ALA A 380 16.03 5.59 8.55
N GLU A 381 17.13 4.99 9.03
CA GLU A 381 18.22 5.73 9.69
C GLU A 381 19.13 6.49 8.71
N ALA A 382 19.24 6.01 7.47
CA ALA A 382 20.01 6.67 6.41
C ALA A 382 19.28 7.86 5.77
N ILE A 383 17.95 7.92 5.89
CA ILE A 383 17.11 9.05 5.46
C ILE A 383 16.11 9.34 6.59
N PRO A 384 16.57 9.93 7.71
CA PRO A 384 15.79 10.06 8.95
C PRO A 384 14.82 11.24 8.93
N PHE A 385 14.18 11.49 7.80
CA PHE A 385 13.23 12.57 7.58
C PHE A 385 12.11 12.08 6.66
N PHE A 386 10.88 12.29 7.13
CA PHE A 386 9.72 11.55 6.63
C PHE A 386 9.42 11.84 5.17
N SER A 387 9.35 13.11 4.78
CA SER A 387 8.91 13.50 3.42
C SER A 387 9.84 13.05 2.31
N ASP A 388 11.16 13.07 2.50
CA ASP A 388 12.07 12.63 1.43
C ASP A 388 12.21 11.13 1.35
N LEU A 389 12.06 10.41 2.48
CA LEU A 389 11.95 8.95 2.45
C LEU A 389 10.71 8.52 1.66
N LEU A 390 9.58 9.21 1.82
CA LEU A 390 8.39 8.99 1.00
C LEU A 390 8.64 9.40 -0.47
N ALA A 391 9.29 10.54 -0.70
CA ALA A 391 9.57 11.07 -2.04
C ALA A 391 10.46 10.14 -2.88
N ILE A 392 11.52 9.59 -2.29
CA ILE A 392 12.45 8.70 -2.99
C ILE A 392 11.79 7.35 -3.30
N SER A 393 11.00 6.80 -2.36
CA SER A 393 10.18 5.60 -2.59
C SER A 393 9.19 5.82 -3.73
N SER A 394 8.51 6.97 -3.70
CA SER A 394 7.49 7.32 -4.66
C SER A 394 8.04 7.54 -6.07
N SER A 395 9.11 8.32 -6.19
CA SER A 395 9.73 8.60 -7.47
C SER A 395 10.31 7.34 -8.12
N LEU A 396 11.03 6.51 -7.37
CA LEU A 396 11.69 5.32 -7.93
C LEU A 396 10.70 4.21 -8.33
N PHE A 397 9.64 4.01 -7.55
CA PHE A 397 8.82 2.80 -7.69
C PHE A 397 7.32 3.08 -7.84
N ILE A 398 6.72 3.91 -6.99
CA ILE A 398 5.26 4.17 -7.03
C ILE A 398 4.88 4.83 -8.36
N SER A 399 5.72 5.73 -8.87
CA SER A 399 5.54 6.33 -10.21
C SER A 399 5.37 5.27 -11.32
N GLY A 400 6.08 4.14 -11.19
CA GLY A 400 5.98 3.00 -12.09
C GLY A 400 4.73 2.19 -11.90
N PHE A 401 4.52 1.69 -10.67
CA PHE A 401 3.38 0.84 -10.37
C PHE A 401 2.05 1.56 -10.57
N THR A 402 1.97 2.86 -10.26
CA THR A 402 0.72 3.63 -10.38
C THR A 402 0.55 4.20 -11.78
N TYR A 403 1.60 4.75 -12.43
CA TYR A 403 1.39 5.52 -13.66
C TYR A 403 1.93 4.86 -14.93
N TYR A 404 3.25 4.67 -15.03
CA TYR A 404 3.83 4.32 -16.33
C TYR A 404 3.74 2.82 -16.67
N PHE A 405 3.77 1.88 -15.71
CA PHE A 405 3.58 0.46 -16.03
C PHE A 405 2.16 0.14 -16.52
N PRO A 406 1.08 0.61 -15.86
CA PRO A 406 -0.26 0.41 -16.39
C PRO A 406 -0.45 1.01 -17.79
N ALA A 407 0.16 2.17 -18.06
CA ALA A 407 0.17 2.75 -19.40
C ALA A 407 0.87 1.86 -20.43
N ILE A 408 2.05 1.31 -20.11
CA ILE A 408 2.75 0.33 -20.97
C ILE A 408 1.85 -0.88 -21.25
N PHE A 409 1.17 -1.40 -20.23
CA PHE A 409 0.25 -2.53 -20.40
C PHE A 409 -0.90 -2.20 -21.34
N TRP A 410 -1.40 -0.98 -21.33
CA TRP A 410 -2.40 -0.59 -22.32
C TRP A 410 -1.86 -0.65 -23.75
N PHE A 411 -0.69 -0.03 -24.00
CA PHE A 411 -0.08 -0.01 -25.33
C PHE A 411 0.28 -1.40 -25.86
N MET A 412 0.79 -2.27 -24.99
CA MET A 412 1.34 -3.57 -25.38
C MET A 412 0.34 -4.72 -25.30
N LEU A 413 -0.59 -4.69 -24.35
CA LEU A 413 -1.44 -5.84 -24.02
C LEU A 413 -2.94 -5.59 -24.30
N LEU A 414 -3.45 -4.38 -24.06
CA LEU A 414 -4.89 -4.10 -24.12
C LEU A 414 -5.35 -3.46 -25.43
N LYS A 415 -4.48 -2.74 -26.13
CA LYS A 415 -4.83 -2.03 -27.36
C LYS A 415 -5.24 -2.99 -28.48
N GLU A 416 -6.51 -2.91 -28.89
CA GLU A 416 -7.05 -3.65 -30.03
C GLU A 416 -7.21 -2.73 -31.25
N GLY A 417 -6.68 -3.15 -32.41
CA GLY A 417 -6.75 -2.38 -33.65
C GLY A 417 -5.78 -1.19 -33.70
N SER A 418 -6.12 -0.19 -34.52
CA SER A 418 -5.30 1.01 -34.70
C SER A 418 -5.39 1.95 -33.49
N MET A 419 -4.27 2.61 -33.16
CA MET A 419 -4.19 3.59 -32.06
C MET A 419 -5.15 4.77 -32.26
N PHE A 420 -5.43 5.13 -33.52
CA PHE A 420 -6.22 6.30 -33.88
C PHE A 420 -7.71 6.01 -34.06
N GLU A 421 -8.16 4.79 -33.76
CA GLU A 421 -9.59 4.49 -33.72
C GLU A 421 -10.29 5.25 -32.59
N ARG A 422 -11.52 5.72 -32.84
CA ARG A 422 -12.28 6.54 -31.87
C ARG A 422 -12.41 5.89 -30.49
N LYS A 423 -12.55 4.55 -30.43
CA LYS A 423 -12.61 3.79 -29.17
C LYS A 423 -11.30 3.80 -28.37
N ASN A 424 -10.16 3.94 -29.06
CA ASN A 424 -8.83 3.93 -28.45
C ASN A 424 -8.33 5.33 -28.14
N LEU A 425 -8.91 6.39 -28.74
CA LEU A 425 -8.40 7.76 -28.61
C LEU A 425 -8.34 8.25 -27.16
N VAL A 426 -9.39 7.99 -26.37
CA VAL A 426 -9.41 8.37 -24.94
C VAL A 426 -8.32 7.64 -24.17
N HIS A 427 -8.20 6.33 -24.38
CA HIS A 427 -7.15 5.54 -23.73
C HIS A 427 -5.75 5.90 -24.21
N LEU A 428 -5.58 6.29 -25.48
CA LEU A 428 -4.32 6.77 -26.02
C LEU A 428 -3.87 8.04 -25.29
N ILE A 429 -4.77 9.02 -25.17
CA ILE A 429 -4.47 10.30 -24.51
C ILE A 429 -4.14 10.06 -23.03
N LEU A 430 -5.02 9.35 -22.31
CA LEU A 430 -4.84 9.13 -20.86
C LEU A 430 -3.65 8.22 -20.54
N SER A 431 -3.38 7.19 -21.35
CA SER A 431 -2.20 6.33 -21.14
C SER A 431 -0.91 7.07 -21.50
N SER A 432 -0.92 7.91 -22.54
CA SER A 432 0.25 8.75 -22.87
C SER A 432 0.52 9.78 -21.78
N LEU A 433 -0.53 10.45 -21.27
CA LEU A 433 -0.43 11.37 -20.15
C LEU A 433 0.11 10.66 -18.91
N SER A 434 -0.42 9.48 -18.58
CA SER A 434 0.05 8.67 -17.45
C SER A 434 1.52 8.27 -17.58
N MET A 435 1.93 7.84 -18.77
CA MET A 435 3.32 7.53 -19.06
C MET A 435 4.22 8.75 -18.82
N ILE A 436 3.85 9.92 -19.35
CA ILE A 436 4.64 11.15 -19.20
C ILE A 436 4.72 11.56 -17.74
N VAL A 437 3.60 11.59 -17.02
CA VAL A 437 3.57 11.93 -15.59
C VAL A 437 4.46 10.96 -14.80
N GLY A 438 4.32 9.66 -15.02
CA GLY A 438 5.14 8.65 -14.34
C GLY A 438 6.64 8.82 -14.60
N LEU A 439 7.04 9.03 -15.86
CA LEU A 439 8.44 9.22 -16.23
C LEU A 439 9.02 10.55 -15.69
N VAL A 440 8.21 11.62 -15.69
CA VAL A 440 8.61 12.90 -15.10
C VAL A 440 8.79 12.75 -13.59
N VAL A 441 7.86 12.12 -12.89
CA VAL A 441 7.95 11.84 -11.45
C VAL A 441 9.16 10.95 -11.15
N LEU A 442 9.46 9.97 -11.99
CA LEU A 442 10.67 9.14 -11.87
C LEU A 442 11.94 9.99 -11.98
N VAL A 443 12.13 10.72 -13.08
CA VAL A 443 13.38 11.44 -13.31
C VAL A 443 13.53 12.65 -12.40
N ALA A 444 12.54 13.55 -12.41
CA ALA A 444 12.58 14.79 -11.65
C ALA A 444 12.43 14.54 -10.15
N GLY A 445 11.56 13.61 -9.74
CA GLY A 445 11.37 13.26 -8.34
C GLY A 445 12.58 12.56 -7.73
N THR A 446 13.25 11.65 -8.47
CA THR A 446 14.49 11.03 -7.97
C THR A 446 15.62 12.04 -7.89
N TYR A 447 15.75 12.93 -8.88
CA TYR A 447 16.72 14.03 -8.81
C TYR A 447 16.45 14.94 -7.60
N ALA A 448 15.20 15.39 -7.41
CA ALA A 448 14.81 16.24 -6.30
C ALA A 448 15.11 15.56 -4.96
N SER A 449 14.69 14.30 -4.78
CA SER A 449 14.96 13.52 -3.56
C SER A 449 16.45 13.41 -3.27
N ALA A 450 17.27 13.08 -4.28
CA ALA A 450 18.71 12.95 -4.10
C ALA A 450 19.39 14.28 -3.74
N VAL A 451 18.98 15.38 -4.38
CA VAL A 451 19.52 16.71 -4.11
C VAL A 451 19.08 17.22 -2.73
N ASP A 452 17.81 17.00 -2.37
CA ASP A 452 17.27 17.44 -1.10
C ASP A 452 17.94 16.70 0.07
N ILE A 453 18.01 15.37 0.00
CA ILE A 453 18.76 14.54 0.95
C ILE A 453 20.20 15.05 1.11
N LYS A 454 20.89 15.32 -0.01
CA LYS A 454 22.27 15.82 0.01
C LYS A 454 22.38 17.19 0.68
N ASN A 455 21.48 18.13 0.34
CA ASN A 455 21.49 19.48 0.87
C ASN A 455 21.20 19.48 2.37
N GLN A 456 20.17 18.74 2.81
CA GLN A 456 19.82 18.63 4.23
C GLN A 456 20.99 18.09 5.06
N TYR A 457 21.72 17.09 4.57
CA TYR A 457 22.93 16.60 5.23
C TYR A 457 24.09 17.59 5.23
N ARG A 458 24.32 18.29 4.11
CA ARG A 458 25.41 19.27 3.99
C ARG A 458 25.19 20.47 4.91
N ASP A 459 23.95 20.94 4.97
CA ASP A 459 23.59 22.16 5.68
C ASP A 459 23.36 21.90 7.19
N GLY A 460 23.38 20.62 7.61
CA GLY A 460 23.21 20.20 9.00
C GLY A 460 21.79 20.44 9.53
N SER A 461 20.81 20.60 8.64
CA SER A 461 19.40 20.80 8.99
C SER A 461 18.74 19.53 9.52
N VAL A 462 19.33 18.37 9.23
CA VAL A 462 18.91 17.05 9.73
C VAL A 462 20.03 16.38 10.51
N ARG A 463 19.66 15.46 11.41
CA ARG A 463 20.64 14.66 12.13
C ARG A 463 21.48 13.82 11.19
N SER A 464 22.73 13.59 11.56
CA SER A 464 23.57 12.61 10.86
C SER A 464 23.01 11.18 11.04
N PRO A 465 23.21 10.29 10.06
CA PRO A 465 22.74 8.90 10.15
C PRO A 465 23.25 8.21 11.42
N PHE A 466 22.41 7.36 12.02
CA PHE A 466 22.77 6.56 13.20
C PHE A 466 23.21 7.38 14.42
N THR A 467 22.65 8.58 14.63
CA THR A 467 22.93 9.42 15.80
C THR A 467 21.72 9.59 16.72
N CYS A 468 21.93 10.09 17.94
CA CYS A 468 20.88 10.27 18.94
C CYS A 468 20.12 11.60 18.86
N ALA A 469 20.44 12.48 17.91
CA ALA A 469 19.71 13.73 17.77
C ALA A 469 18.22 13.47 17.44
N PRO A 470 17.30 14.37 17.84
CA PRO A 470 15.88 14.23 17.57
C PRO A 470 15.58 14.04 16.07
N LEU A 471 14.49 13.33 15.77
CA LEU A 471 13.95 13.24 14.40
C LEU A 471 13.21 14.55 14.10
N ALA A 472 13.53 15.16 12.97
CA ALA A 472 12.92 16.40 12.50
C ALA A 472 11.65 16.14 11.68
#